data_AF-A0A5C9C9M7-F1
#
_entry.id   AF-A0A5C9C9M7-F1
#
_cell.length_a   1.000
_cell.length_b   1.000
_cell.length_c   1.000
_cell.angle_alpha   90.00
_cell.angle_beta   90.00
_cell.angle_gamma   90.00
#
_symmetry.space_group_name_H-M   'P 1'
#
loop_
_entity.id
_entity.type
_entity.pdbx_description
1 polymer ?
#
loop_
_entity_poly.entity_id
_entity_poly.type
_entity_poly.pdbx_seq_one_letter_code
_entity_poly.pdbx_strand_id
1 'polypeptide(L)'
;MKTVTLLWRTLAVVATAAWALAAHAGAALRDELELIESLKHAPPCCVIDARSAKQRQQHVLTDALAYRPGLSIVPTASVIVVGDDNSGALSVAEALAKQHPGKTIYAVRGGVTAWEFVRKALDKVTASSEVGAPPIGGSFVIPKNTCESGETLQILSSKPKTKP
;
A
#
# COMPACT_ATOMS: atom_id res chain seq x y z
N MET A 1 -6.23 -33.01 75.19
CA MET A 1 -5.55 -33.86 74.19
C MET A 1 -5.82 -33.28 72.80
N LYS A 2 -4.74 -32.96 72.08
CA LYS A 2 -4.55 -32.84 70.62
C LYS A 2 -5.34 -31.77 69.82
N THR A 3 -4.59 -30.72 69.51
CA THR A 3 -4.59 -29.86 68.32
C THR A 3 -4.74 -30.61 66.98
N VAL A 4 -5.46 -30.04 66.02
CA VAL A 4 -5.14 -30.12 64.58
C VAL A 4 -5.53 -28.81 63.88
N THR A 5 -4.52 -28.04 63.49
CA THR A 5 -4.54 -26.96 62.50
C THR A 5 -4.47 -27.58 61.11
N LEU A 6 -5.24 -27.12 60.13
CA LEU A 6 -4.78 -27.08 58.73
C LEU A 6 -5.65 -26.15 57.87
N LEU A 7 -5.04 -25.00 57.55
CA LEU A 7 -5.27 -24.21 56.34
C LEU A 7 -5.48 -25.13 55.14
N TRP A 8 -6.41 -24.79 54.23
CA TRP A 8 -6.15 -24.83 52.80
C TRP A 8 -6.92 -23.73 52.06
N ARG A 9 -6.12 -22.91 51.36
CA ARG A 9 -6.52 -21.91 50.37
C ARG A 9 -6.92 -22.61 49.07
N THR A 10 -8.06 -22.28 48.48
CA THR A 10 -8.32 -22.43 47.03
C THR A 10 -9.33 -21.36 46.63
N LEU A 11 -8.91 -20.28 45.97
CA LEU A 11 -8.73 -20.12 44.51
C LEU A 11 -9.97 -19.42 43.90
N ALA A 12 -9.97 -18.08 43.96
CA ALA A 12 -10.91 -17.26 43.21
C ALA A 12 -10.47 -17.23 41.73
N VAL A 13 -11.29 -17.79 40.85
CA VAL A 13 -11.02 -17.92 39.41
C VAL A 13 -12.14 -17.24 38.62
N VAL A 14 -11.76 -16.09 38.02
CA VAL A 14 -12.06 -15.63 36.65
C VAL A 14 -13.47 -15.13 36.31
N ALA A 15 -13.56 -13.87 35.87
CA ALA A 15 -13.93 -13.51 34.48
C ALA A 15 -13.93 -11.98 34.28
N THR A 16 -12.76 -11.35 34.18
CA THR A 16 -12.67 -10.03 33.56
C THR A 16 -12.68 -10.21 32.04
N ALA A 17 -13.87 -10.11 31.44
CA ALA A 17 -14.02 -9.97 30.00
C ALA A 17 -13.44 -8.61 29.58
N ALA A 18 -12.13 -8.59 29.33
CA ALA A 18 -11.49 -7.50 28.61
C ALA A 18 -12.00 -7.58 27.16
N TRP A 19 -13.07 -6.85 26.86
CA TRP A 19 -13.36 -6.47 25.48
C TRP A 19 -12.18 -5.62 25.01
N ALA A 20 -11.27 -6.27 24.28
CA ALA A 20 -10.34 -5.58 23.41
C ALA A 20 -11.17 -4.83 22.38
N LEU A 21 -11.50 -3.58 22.68
CA LEU A 21 -11.84 -2.58 21.68
C LEU A 21 -10.60 -2.50 20.78
N ALA A 22 -10.62 -3.24 19.69
CA ALA A 22 -9.69 -3.03 18.61
C ALA A 22 -9.84 -1.56 18.21
N ALA A 23 -8.87 -0.74 18.61
CA ALA A 23 -8.74 0.62 18.12
C ALA A 23 -8.41 0.48 16.63
N HIS A 24 -9.45 0.44 15.81
CA HIS A 24 -9.30 0.48 14.37
C HIS A 24 -8.77 1.88 14.08
N ALA A 25 -7.49 1.98 13.73
CA ALA A 25 -6.91 3.25 13.35
C ALA A 25 -7.70 3.80 12.17
N GLY A 26 -8.56 4.79 12.46
CA GLY A 26 -9.18 5.62 11.45
C GLY A 26 -8.12 6.31 10.61
N ALA A 27 -8.52 6.90 9.50
CA ALA A 27 -7.62 7.50 8.52
C ALA A 27 -6.42 8.24 9.14
N ALA A 28 -5.24 8.05 8.54
CA ALA A 28 -4.00 8.64 9.05
C ALA A 28 -3.43 9.64 8.04
N LEU A 29 -3.03 10.82 8.53
CA LEU A 29 -2.25 11.77 7.76
C LEU A 29 -0.79 11.33 7.74
N ARG A 30 -0.22 11.12 6.55
CA ARG A 30 1.14 10.59 6.36
C ARG A 30 1.97 11.49 5.47
N ASP A 31 3.25 11.62 5.80
CA ASP A 31 4.23 12.30 4.94
C ASP A 31 4.79 11.37 3.85
N GLU A 32 5.70 11.88 3.01
CA GLU A 32 6.24 11.15 1.87
C GLU A 32 6.96 9.86 2.29
N LEU A 33 7.78 9.91 3.34
CA LEU A 33 8.58 8.77 3.77
C LEU A 33 7.69 7.69 4.39
N GLU A 34 6.72 8.10 5.22
CA GLU A 34 5.76 7.17 5.81
C GLU A 34 4.88 6.51 4.74
N LEU A 35 4.48 7.24 3.71
CA LEU A 35 3.70 6.70 2.59
C LEU A 35 4.52 5.73 1.75
N ILE A 36 5.77 6.07 1.41
CA ILE A 36 6.66 5.16 0.67
C ILE A 36 6.81 3.85 1.45
N GLU A 37 7.10 3.94 2.75
CA GLU A 37 7.26 2.76 3.60
C GLU A 37 5.98 1.92 3.68
N SER A 38 4.82 2.57 3.77
CA SER A 38 3.52 1.90 3.84
C SER A 38 3.11 1.22 2.52
N LEU A 39 3.57 1.74 1.38
CA LEU A 39 3.14 1.32 0.03
C LEU A 39 4.18 0.48 -0.72
N LYS A 40 5.42 0.35 -0.21
CA LYS A 40 6.51 -0.37 -0.90
C LYS A 40 6.22 -1.84 -1.20
N HIS A 41 5.30 -2.47 -0.47
CA HIS A 41 4.96 -3.89 -0.61
C HIS A 41 3.65 -4.14 -1.37
N ALA A 42 2.76 -3.16 -1.41
CA ALA A 42 1.48 -3.27 -2.07
C ALA A 42 1.05 -1.88 -2.56
N PRO A 43 0.77 -1.72 -3.88
CA PRO A 43 0.27 -0.46 -4.39
C PRO A 43 -1.11 -0.15 -3.79
N PRO A 44 -1.48 1.14 -3.69
CA PRO A 44 -2.82 1.49 -3.27
C PRO A 44 -3.86 1.02 -4.30
N CYS A 45 -5.06 0.70 -3.84
CA CYS A 45 -6.15 0.30 -4.74
C CYS A 45 -6.70 1.48 -5.54
N CYS A 46 -6.69 2.67 -4.94
CA CYS A 46 -7.10 3.89 -5.61
C CYS A 46 -6.53 5.13 -4.93
N VAL A 47 -6.40 6.19 -5.73
CA VAL A 47 -6.13 7.55 -5.27
C VAL A 47 -7.41 8.35 -5.40
N ILE A 48 -7.77 9.08 -4.37
CA ILE A 48 -8.92 9.97 -4.32
C ILE A 48 -8.42 11.40 -4.35
N ASP A 49 -8.80 12.12 -5.40
CA ASP A 49 -8.51 13.54 -5.57
C ASP A 49 -9.61 14.38 -4.90
N ALA A 50 -9.34 14.76 -3.66
CA ALA A 50 -10.20 15.58 -2.80
C ALA A 50 -10.00 17.09 -3.01
N ARG A 51 -9.15 17.50 -3.96
CA ARG A 51 -8.92 18.91 -4.28
C ARG A 51 -10.14 19.59 -4.86
N SER A 52 -10.17 20.91 -4.74
CA SER A 52 -11.16 21.75 -5.41
C SER A 52 -11.16 21.54 -6.93
N ALA A 53 -12.29 21.79 -7.58
CA ALA A 53 -12.40 21.66 -9.04
C ALA A 53 -11.37 22.52 -9.80
N LYS A 54 -11.08 23.72 -9.27
CA LYS A 54 -10.06 24.63 -9.81
C LYS A 54 -8.66 23.97 -9.81
N GLN A 55 -8.24 23.43 -8.67
CA GLN A 55 -6.92 22.80 -8.53
C GLN A 55 -6.79 21.53 -9.39
N ARG A 56 -7.88 20.76 -9.52
CA ARG A 56 -7.93 19.58 -10.40
C ARG A 56 -7.80 19.94 -11.87
N GLN A 57 -8.37 21.06 -12.30
CA GLN A 57 -8.24 21.55 -13.68
C GLN A 57 -6.82 22.09 -13.97
N GLN A 58 -6.17 22.71 -12.98
CA GLN A 58 -4.82 23.23 -13.13
C GLN A 58 -3.77 22.12 -13.26
N HIS A 59 -3.97 21.01 -12.55
CA HIS A 59 -3.07 19.87 -12.61
C HIS A 59 -3.83 18.57 -12.37
N VAL A 60 -4.04 17.80 -13.44
CA VAL A 60 -4.81 16.55 -13.40
C VAL A 60 -3.95 15.41 -12.85
N LEU A 61 -4.47 14.69 -11.86
CA LEU A 61 -3.90 13.43 -11.41
C LEU A 61 -4.54 12.27 -12.20
N THR A 62 -3.83 11.74 -13.20
CA THR A 62 -4.36 10.79 -14.20
C THR A 62 -4.96 9.52 -13.60
N ASP A 63 -4.41 9.04 -12.48
CA ASP A 63 -4.84 7.79 -11.83
C ASP A 63 -5.73 8.02 -10.59
N ALA A 64 -6.28 9.23 -10.45
CA ALA A 64 -7.06 9.61 -9.28
C ALA A 64 -8.56 9.77 -9.60
N LEU A 65 -9.38 9.24 -8.70
CA LEU A 65 -10.82 9.43 -8.72
C LEU A 65 -11.18 10.77 -8.06
N ALA A 66 -11.86 11.62 -8.80
CA ALA A 66 -12.43 12.86 -8.27
C ALA A 66 -13.38 12.59 -7.10
N TYR A 67 -13.07 13.14 -5.91
CA TYR A 67 -13.97 13.09 -4.77
C TYR A 67 -15.27 13.85 -5.06
N ARG A 68 -16.37 13.26 -4.60
CA ARG A 68 -17.72 13.84 -4.58
C ARG A 68 -18.52 13.19 -3.44
N PRO A 69 -19.49 13.88 -2.84
CA PRO A 69 -20.43 13.26 -1.92
C PRO A 69 -21.09 12.03 -2.57
N GLY A 70 -21.16 10.92 -1.84
CA GLY A 70 -21.71 9.66 -2.36
C GLY A 70 -20.77 8.90 -3.32
N LEU A 71 -19.49 9.27 -3.39
CA LEU A 71 -18.48 8.45 -4.07
C LEU A 71 -18.46 7.05 -3.45
N SER A 72 -18.80 6.03 -4.23
CA SER A 72 -18.73 4.64 -3.82
C SER A 72 -17.44 4.01 -4.35
N ILE A 73 -16.63 3.47 -3.45
CA ILE A 73 -15.42 2.71 -3.78
C ILE A 73 -15.49 1.33 -3.14
N VAL A 74 -14.70 0.39 -3.65
CA VAL A 74 -14.51 -0.94 -3.05
C VAL A 74 -13.03 -1.09 -2.71
N PRO A 75 -12.60 -0.73 -1.47
CA PRO A 75 -11.18 -0.77 -1.10
C PRO A 75 -10.66 -2.21 -1.01
N THR A 76 -9.90 -2.63 -2.02
CA THR A 76 -9.19 -3.92 -2.05
C THR A 76 -7.81 -3.85 -1.42
N ALA A 77 -7.23 -2.65 -1.31
CA ALA A 77 -5.97 -2.34 -0.65
C ALA A 77 -6.07 -0.98 0.06
N SER A 78 -4.95 -0.33 0.34
CA SER A 78 -4.93 1.02 0.91
C SER A 78 -5.56 2.04 -0.06
N VAL A 79 -6.22 3.06 0.50
CA VAL A 79 -6.78 4.19 -0.25
C VAL A 79 -5.97 5.43 0.07
N ILE A 80 -5.59 6.19 -0.95
CA ILE A 80 -4.84 7.44 -0.79
C ILE A 80 -5.76 8.62 -1.04
N VAL A 81 -5.70 9.66 -0.20
CA VAL A 81 -6.50 10.87 -0.34
C VAL A 81 -5.58 12.08 -0.47
N VAL A 82 -5.69 12.78 -1.58
CA VAL A 82 -4.92 14.00 -1.89
C VAL A 82 -5.85 15.20 -1.86
N GLY A 83 -5.59 16.16 -0.97
CA GLY A 83 -6.39 17.38 -0.82
C GLY A 83 -5.61 18.66 -1.13
N ASP A 84 -6.33 19.78 -1.13
CA ASP A 84 -5.73 21.13 -1.27
C ASP A 84 -4.87 21.49 -0.05
N ASP A 85 -5.28 21.01 1.12
CA ASP A 85 -4.56 21.14 2.38
C ASP A 85 -4.71 19.85 3.21
N ASN A 86 -3.86 19.72 4.24
CA ASN A 86 -3.80 18.53 5.09
C ASN A 86 -5.12 18.27 5.83
N SER A 87 -5.84 19.31 6.24
CA SER A 87 -7.08 19.19 7.01
C SER A 87 -8.23 18.71 6.13
N GLY A 88 -8.36 19.25 4.91
CA GLY A 88 -9.33 18.81 3.92
C GLY A 88 -9.06 17.38 3.47
N ALA A 89 -7.80 17.02 3.22
CA ALA A 89 -7.41 15.65 2.89
C ALA A 89 -7.78 14.67 4.02
N LEU A 90 -7.46 15.01 5.27
CA LEU A 90 -7.76 14.17 6.42
C LEU A 90 -9.26 14.04 6.67
N SER A 91 -10.03 15.13 6.54
CA SER A 91 -11.48 15.10 6.70
C SER A 91 -12.16 14.16 5.69
N VAL A 92 -11.74 14.18 4.43
CA VAL A 92 -12.24 13.25 3.42
C VAL A 92 -11.81 11.82 3.71
N ALA A 93 -10.56 11.61 4.14
CA ALA A 93 -10.07 10.30 4.52
C ALA A 93 -10.84 9.70 5.71
N GLU A 94 -11.15 10.50 6.73
CA GLU A 94 -11.99 10.09 7.86
C GLU A 94 -13.42 9.75 7.44
N ALA A 95 -14.01 10.53 6.51
CA ALA A 95 -15.32 10.23 5.97
C ALA A 95 -15.35 8.87 5.25
N LEU A 96 -14.33 8.58 4.44
CA LEU A 96 -14.18 7.28 3.79
C LEU A 96 -13.91 6.16 4.81
N ALA A 97 -13.15 6.43 5.87
CA ALA A 97 -12.85 5.42 6.90
C ALA A 97 -14.12 5.03 7.69
N LYS A 98 -15.04 5.98 7.90
CA LYS A 98 -16.37 5.70 8.49
C LYS A 98 -17.24 4.85 7.56
N GLN A 99 -17.14 5.05 6.24
CA GLN A 99 -17.87 4.27 5.24
C GLN A 99 -17.28 2.87 5.04
N HIS A 100 -15.98 2.71 5.28
CA HIS A 100 -15.25 1.47 5.09
C HIS A 100 -14.48 1.06 6.36
N PRO A 101 -15.16 0.63 7.43
CA PRO A 101 -14.50 0.21 8.66
C PRO A 101 -13.46 -0.90 8.42
N GLY A 102 -12.30 -0.77 9.06
CA GLY A 102 -11.19 -1.74 8.94
C GLY A 102 -10.38 -1.66 7.66
N LYS A 103 -10.66 -0.69 6.78
CA LYS A 103 -9.83 -0.41 5.61
C LYS A 103 -8.77 0.64 5.93
N THR A 104 -7.59 0.47 5.34
CA THR A 104 -6.47 1.40 5.47
C THR A 104 -6.67 2.58 4.55
N ILE A 105 -6.75 3.79 5.11
CA ILE A 105 -6.92 5.02 4.35
C ILE A 105 -5.90 6.04 4.83
N TYR A 106 -5.15 6.62 3.89
CA TYR A 106 -4.13 7.60 4.17
C TYR A 106 -4.47 8.95 3.52
N ALA A 107 -4.39 10.02 4.28
CA ALA A 107 -4.35 11.37 3.76
C ALA A 107 -2.89 11.77 3.50
N VAL A 108 -2.63 12.42 2.36
CA VAL A 108 -1.28 12.84 1.99
C VAL A 108 -0.96 14.21 2.57
N ARG A 109 0.03 14.27 3.47
CA ARG A 109 0.61 15.53 3.93
C ARG A 109 1.37 16.18 2.79
N GLY A 110 1.12 17.47 2.53
CA GLY A 110 1.76 18.20 1.43
C GLY A 110 1.08 18.03 0.07
N GLY A 111 -0.06 17.32 0.02
CA GLY A 111 -0.95 17.27 -1.14
C GLY A 111 -0.30 16.66 -2.39
N VAL A 112 -0.53 17.30 -3.54
CA VAL A 112 -0.17 16.77 -4.87
C VAL A 112 1.32 16.58 -5.01
N THR A 113 2.12 17.58 -4.66
CA THR A 113 3.58 17.54 -4.83
C THR A 113 4.18 16.35 -4.07
N ALA A 114 3.74 16.15 -2.83
CA ALA A 114 4.13 15.01 -2.00
C ALA A 114 3.68 13.68 -2.64
N TRP A 115 2.42 13.59 -3.09
CA TRP A 115 1.90 12.38 -3.73
C TRP A 115 2.68 11.99 -5.00
N GLU A 116 3.01 12.97 -5.84
CA GLU A 116 3.79 12.70 -7.06
C GLU A 116 5.21 12.27 -6.76
N PHE A 117 5.82 12.82 -5.71
CA PHE A 117 7.13 12.36 -5.23
C PHE A 117 7.06 10.90 -4.78
N VAL A 118 6.07 10.55 -3.95
CA VAL A 118 5.83 9.17 -3.50
C VAL A 118 5.64 8.24 -4.68
N ARG A 119 4.80 8.58 -5.66
CA ARG A 119 4.57 7.77 -6.87
C ARG A 119 5.88 7.53 -7.62
N LYS A 120 6.64 8.58 -7.91
CA LYS A 120 7.94 8.47 -8.59
C LYS A 120 8.95 7.62 -7.81
N ALA A 121 8.91 7.66 -6.47
CA ALA A 121 9.78 6.85 -5.63
C ALA A 121 9.37 5.37 -5.67
N LEU A 122 8.07 5.08 -5.58
CA LEU A 122 7.54 3.72 -5.64
C LEU A 122 7.82 3.07 -7.00
N ASP A 123 7.66 3.79 -8.11
CA ASP A 123 7.97 3.29 -9.46
C ASP A 123 9.41 2.75 -9.56
N LYS A 124 10.37 3.43 -8.91
CA LYS A 124 11.78 3.00 -8.86
C LYS A 124 12.00 1.74 -8.03
N VAL A 125 11.26 1.58 -6.93
CA VAL A 125 11.34 0.39 -6.06
C VAL A 125 10.82 -0.85 -6.80
N THR A 126 9.70 -0.71 -7.52
CA THR A 126 9.18 -1.77 -8.39
C THR A 126 10.12 -2.08 -9.54
N ALA A 127 10.65 -1.08 -10.25
CA ALA A 127 11.58 -1.29 -11.36
C ALA A 127 12.91 -1.95 -10.93
N SER A 128 13.37 -1.67 -9.70
CA SER A 128 14.58 -2.29 -9.14
C SER A 128 14.37 -3.74 -8.70
N SER A 129 13.11 -4.14 -8.47
CA SER A 129 12.74 -5.53 -8.16
C SER A 129 12.65 -6.41 -9.41
N GLU A 130 12.67 -5.81 -10.61
CA GLU A 130 12.63 -6.51 -11.91
C GLU A 130 14.01 -6.80 -12.52
N VAL A 131 15.11 -6.52 -11.81
CA VAL A 131 16.45 -6.93 -12.26
C VAL A 131 16.66 -8.43 -11.99
N GLY A 132 16.06 -9.28 -12.83
CA GLY A 132 16.48 -10.68 -12.97
C GLY A 132 15.41 -11.75 -13.15
N ALA A 133 14.11 -11.43 -13.09
CA ALA A 133 13.05 -12.42 -13.32
C ALA A 133 12.38 -12.20 -14.69
N PRO A 134 12.43 -13.15 -15.64
CA PRO A 134 11.59 -13.05 -16.83
C PRO A 134 10.11 -13.04 -16.39
N PRO A 135 9.23 -12.29 -17.08
CA PRO A 135 7.82 -12.23 -16.73
C PRO A 135 7.23 -13.64 -16.78
N ILE A 136 6.73 -14.13 -15.63
CA ILE A 136 5.96 -15.36 -15.57
C ILE A 136 4.68 -15.14 -16.37
N GLY A 137 4.62 -15.69 -17.59
CA GLY A 137 3.48 -15.60 -18.49
C GLY A 137 3.64 -14.69 -19.72
N GLY A 138 4.82 -14.08 -19.93
CA GLY A 138 5.10 -13.37 -21.18
C GLY A 138 5.27 -14.35 -22.34
N SER A 139 4.27 -14.45 -23.22
CA SER A 139 4.46 -15.12 -24.51
C SER A 139 5.38 -14.26 -25.38
N PHE A 140 6.62 -14.72 -25.57
CA PHE A 140 7.50 -14.18 -26.60
C PHE A 140 7.03 -14.72 -27.95
N VAL A 141 6.19 -13.96 -28.65
CA VAL A 141 5.77 -14.28 -30.02
C VAL A 141 6.83 -13.76 -30.97
N ILE A 142 7.64 -14.67 -31.50
CA ILE A 142 8.53 -14.38 -32.63
C ILE A 142 7.65 -14.18 -33.87
N PRO A 143 7.64 -12.99 -34.51
CA PRO A 143 6.90 -12.78 -35.76
C PRO A 143 7.36 -13.79 -36.82
N LYS A 144 6.43 -14.36 -37.58
CA LYS A 144 6.70 -15.42 -38.59
C LYS A 144 7.69 -15.03 -39.71
N ASN A 145 8.25 -13.82 -39.69
CA ASN A 145 9.16 -13.27 -40.69
C ASN A 145 10.61 -13.06 -40.19
N THR A 146 11.01 -13.57 -39.03
CA THR A 146 12.40 -13.44 -38.54
C THR A 146 13.35 -14.52 -39.07
N CYS A 147 13.11 -15.09 -40.25
CA CYS A 147 14.02 -16.05 -40.88
C CYS A 147 15.23 -15.38 -41.57
N GLU A 148 15.53 -14.12 -41.25
CA GLU A 148 16.81 -13.54 -41.65
C GLU A 148 17.92 -14.19 -40.82
N SER A 149 18.71 -15.02 -41.50
CA SER A 149 19.89 -15.65 -40.95
C SER A 149 20.99 -14.60 -40.82
N GLY A 150 20.98 -13.85 -39.72
CA GLY A 150 22.07 -12.95 -39.32
C GLY A 150 22.98 -13.60 -38.28
N GLU A 151 24.23 -13.13 -38.19
CA GLU A 151 25.16 -13.54 -37.14
C GLU A 151 24.55 -13.30 -35.75
N THR A 152 24.58 -14.30 -34.88
CA THR A 152 24.09 -14.18 -33.50
C THR A 152 24.90 -13.13 -32.75
N LEU A 153 24.25 -12.03 -32.35
CA LEU A 153 24.88 -10.92 -31.62
C LEU A 153 25.43 -11.30 -30.24
N GLN A 154 24.98 -12.41 -29.65
CA GLN A 154 25.51 -12.88 -28.36
C GLN A 154 25.64 -14.40 -28.31
N ILE A 155 26.90 -14.85 -28.21
CA ILE A 155 27.25 -16.22 -27.87
C ILE A 155 27.60 -16.24 -26.38
N LEU A 156 26.66 -16.70 -25.55
CA LEU A 156 26.91 -16.90 -24.12
C LEU A 156 27.66 -18.23 -23.91
N SER A 157 28.98 -18.15 -23.73
CA SER A 157 29.81 -19.29 -23.36
C SER A 157 29.93 -19.39 -21.85
N SER A 158 29.19 -20.30 -21.22
CA SER A 158 29.42 -20.69 -19.83
C SER A 158 30.61 -21.65 -19.75
N LYS A 159 31.80 -21.15 -19.43
CA LYS A 159 32.93 -22.01 -19.06
C LYS A 159 32.64 -22.67 -17.69
N PRO A 160 32.67 -23.99 -17.55
CA PRO A 160 32.65 -24.62 -16.23
C PRO A 160 33.93 -24.25 -15.48
N LYS A 161 33.76 -23.82 -14.22
CA LYS A 161 34.85 -23.45 -13.32
C LYS A 161 35.53 -24.75 -12.85
N THR A 162 36.59 -25.18 -13.52
CA THR A 162 37.46 -26.24 -13.00
C THR A 162 38.25 -25.67 -11.81
N LYS A 163 38.00 -26.18 -10.61
CA LYS A 163 38.68 -25.78 -9.38
C LYS A 163 39.90 -26.71 -9.16
N PRO A 164 41.10 -26.18 -8.89
CA PRO A 164 42.20 -26.98 -8.35
C PRO A 164 41.97 -27.37 -6.88
#